data_AF-A0A6I8UXN4-F1
#
_entry.id   AF-A0A6I8UXN4-F1
#
_cell.length_a   1.000
_cell.length_b   1.000
_cell.length_c   1.000
_cell.angle_alpha   90.00
_cell.angle_beta   90.00
_cell.angle_gamma   90.00
#
_symmetry.space_group_name_H-M   'P 1'
#
loop_
_entity.id
_entity.type
_entity.pdbx_description
1 polymer ?
#
loop_
_entity_poly.entity_id
_entity_poly.type
_entity_poly.pdbx_seq_one_letter_code
_entity_poly.pdbx_strand_id
1 'polypeptide(L)'
;MYKFFSRPQLRRQFSDKAKMSSKLSNTKRPPKDPPDEGYEPTSIDHDGIKVPDYVRPAAFRQFCGPDEQLGPGAGRGLEYKNGQYFGYHRFSFAELQNHALEMRDDRRLKGGVHDTIEEDEEEECDYVSMENMKKLEAECDKIIAQQAKELEEAEQRAKKKQEELCKEQEEKQRCEKKAEKTKAVKVNALLEMTDEQLREWCDKSLQAQLVEKNQGKENSQTAKCEAEEKQKMEKCAEEEQKKEQEELQMKCEAEQKKKKDEELKPKCEVEEKNNKEKCKEEKQKKEQEELKMKCEAEHKKKEDEAKNENEDKPPCGTDGSNKNKT
;
A
#
# COMPACT_ATOMS: atom_id res chain seq x y z
N MET A 1 -19.31 24.91 -54.57
CA MET A 1 -18.11 25.47 -53.91
C MET A 1 -18.44 25.69 -52.44
N TYR A 2 -18.01 24.78 -51.57
CA TYR A 2 -18.20 24.89 -50.12
C TYR A 2 -17.15 25.85 -49.53
N LYS A 3 -17.63 26.90 -48.85
CA LYS A 3 -16.79 27.90 -48.18
C LYS A 3 -16.33 27.33 -46.83
N PHE A 4 -15.03 27.22 -46.63
CA PHE A 4 -14.40 26.87 -45.37
C PHE A 4 -14.74 27.91 -44.29
N PHE A 5 -15.50 27.51 -43.27
CA PHE A 5 -15.60 28.26 -42.02
C PHE A 5 -14.36 27.95 -41.16
N SER A 6 -13.37 28.83 -41.21
CA SER A 6 -12.26 28.80 -40.25
C SER A 6 -12.79 29.21 -38.87
N ARG A 7 -12.70 28.30 -37.90
CA ARG A 7 -13.03 28.56 -36.49
C ARG A 7 -12.17 29.71 -35.96
N PRO A 8 -12.73 30.64 -35.16
CA PRO A 8 -11.91 31.62 -34.46
C PRO A 8 -11.09 30.91 -33.38
N GLN A 9 -9.78 31.03 -33.50
CA GLN A 9 -8.80 30.62 -32.51
C GLN A 9 -9.12 31.33 -31.19
N LEU A 10 -9.51 30.56 -30.17
CA LEU A 10 -9.58 31.01 -28.78
C LEU A 10 -8.21 31.55 -28.38
N ARG A 11 -8.00 32.88 -28.48
CA ARG A 11 -6.90 33.54 -27.79
C ARG A 11 -7.17 33.37 -26.30
N ARG A 12 -6.37 32.51 -25.66
CA ARG A 12 -6.21 32.51 -24.20
C ARG A 12 -5.93 33.96 -23.77
N GLN A 13 -6.93 34.61 -23.21
CA GLN A 13 -6.71 35.78 -22.37
C GLN A 13 -5.90 35.28 -21.18
N PHE A 14 -4.59 35.53 -21.22
CA PHE A 14 -3.77 35.45 -20.02
C PHE A 14 -4.29 36.54 -19.10
N SER A 15 -5.03 36.11 -18.08
CA SER A 15 -5.43 36.92 -16.94
C SER A 15 -4.24 37.69 -16.39
N ASP A 16 -4.55 38.89 -15.89
CA ASP A 16 -3.66 39.86 -15.27
C ASP A 16 -2.62 39.21 -14.35
N LYS A 17 -1.44 38.90 -14.91
CA LYS A 17 -0.29 38.53 -14.09
C LYS A 17 0.32 39.81 -13.56
N ALA A 18 0.33 39.94 -12.25
CA ALA A 18 1.12 40.94 -11.54
C ALA A 18 2.51 41.02 -12.17
N LYS A 19 2.95 42.24 -12.51
CA LYS A 19 4.26 42.50 -13.10
C LYS A 19 5.33 41.89 -12.21
N MET A 20 5.89 40.75 -12.61
CA MET A 20 7.07 40.18 -11.99
C MET A 20 8.16 41.25 -12.09
N SER A 21 8.52 41.84 -10.95
CA SER A 21 9.50 42.91 -10.91
C SER A 21 10.80 42.38 -11.50
N SER A 22 11.36 43.07 -12.50
CA SER A 22 12.64 42.71 -13.12
C SER A 22 13.85 43.05 -12.24
N LYS A 23 13.63 43.39 -10.96
CA LYS A 23 14.72 43.60 -10.00
C LYS A 23 15.30 42.23 -9.67
N LEU A 24 16.53 41.99 -10.11
CA LEU A 24 17.38 40.94 -9.53
C LEU A 24 17.36 41.12 -8.01
N SER A 25 17.02 40.07 -7.27
CA SER A 25 16.83 40.14 -5.83
C SER A 25 18.12 40.64 -5.15
N ASN A 26 18.10 41.89 -4.67
CA ASN A 26 19.22 42.50 -3.94
C ASN A 26 19.22 42.09 -2.45
N THR A 27 18.90 40.82 -2.19
CA THR A 27 19.14 40.19 -0.90
C THR A 27 20.62 39.86 -0.87
N LYS A 28 21.37 40.39 0.11
CA LYS A 28 22.74 39.95 0.40
C LYS A 28 22.68 38.44 0.52
N ARG A 29 23.19 37.72 -0.49
CA ARG A 29 23.26 36.27 -0.44
C ARG A 29 24.27 35.97 0.67
N PRO A 30 23.92 35.17 1.68
CA PRO A 30 24.92 34.61 2.59
C PRO A 30 26.07 34.05 1.75
N PRO A 31 27.33 34.07 2.24
CA PRO A 31 28.44 33.42 1.56
C PRO A 31 27.98 31.99 1.24
N LYS A 32 27.66 31.77 -0.04
CA LYS A 32 26.99 30.54 -0.47
C LYS A 32 27.98 29.38 -0.44
N ASP A 33 29.26 29.73 -0.55
CA ASP A 33 30.35 28.81 -0.59
C ASP A 33 31.00 28.66 0.79
N PRO A 34 31.25 27.41 1.21
CA PRO A 34 32.02 27.15 2.41
C PRO A 34 33.49 27.62 2.25
N PRO A 35 34.25 27.68 3.36
CA PRO A 35 35.69 27.91 3.31
C PRO A 35 36.38 26.91 2.37
N ASP A 36 37.39 27.37 1.64
CA ASP A 36 38.13 26.51 0.69
C ASP A 36 38.95 25.42 1.42
N GLU A 37 39.31 25.64 2.69
CA GLU A 37 40.10 24.69 3.51
C GLU A 37 39.35 24.31 4.79
N GLY A 38 39.37 23.01 5.16
CA GLY A 38 38.86 22.51 6.44
C GLY A 38 37.35 22.44 6.57
N TYR A 39 36.61 22.45 5.44
CA TYR A 39 35.16 22.36 5.47
C TYR A 39 34.66 20.90 5.56
N GLU A 40 34.48 20.41 6.78
CA GLU A 40 34.00 19.05 7.07
C GLU A 40 32.81 19.06 8.03
N PRO A 41 31.63 19.50 7.59
CA PRO A 41 30.46 19.49 8.45
C PRO A 41 30.00 18.06 8.75
N THR A 42 29.72 17.77 10.02
CA THR A 42 29.21 16.47 10.47
C THR A 42 27.71 16.32 10.26
N SER A 43 26.96 17.43 10.20
CA SER A 43 25.51 17.43 10.00
C SER A 43 25.01 18.77 9.45
N ILE A 44 23.73 18.83 9.11
CA ILE A 44 23.04 20.02 8.59
C ILE A 44 21.93 20.37 9.56
N ASP A 45 22.00 21.57 10.12
CA ASP A 45 21.01 22.08 11.08
C ASP A 45 19.94 22.91 10.35
N HIS A 46 18.93 22.22 9.79
CA HIS A 46 17.83 22.86 9.07
C HIS A 46 16.50 22.07 9.10
N ASP A 47 15.41 22.69 9.56
CA ASP A 47 14.10 22.03 9.68
C ASP A 47 13.52 21.60 8.32
N GLY A 48 13.63 22.48 7.34
CA GLY A 48 13.23 22.23 5.95
C GLY A 48 14.01 21.16 5.18
N ILE A 49 15.15 20.65 5.67
CA ILE A 49 16.01 19.72 4.91
C ILE A 49 16.30 18.46 5.73
N LYS A 50 16.00 17.28 5.16
CA LYS A 50 16.55 16.00 5.65
C LYS A 50 17.62 15.56 4.68
N VAL A 51 18.85 15.38 5.16
CA VAL A 51 19.89 14.72 4.39
C VAL A 51 19.91 13.24 4.78
N PRO A 52 19.83 12.31 3.81
CA PRO A 52 19.97 10.89 4.10
C PRO A 52 21.35 10.55 4.66
N ASP A 53 21.43 9.51 5.50
CA ASP A 53 22.68 9.11 6.18
C ASP A 53 23.80 8.71 5.21
N TYR A 54 23.44 8.22 4.03
CA TYR A 54 24.39 7.87 2.97
C TYR A 54 24.84 9.06 2.12
N VAL A 55 24.37 10.29 2.39
CA VAL A 55 24.82 11.49 1.68
C VAL A 55 25.69 12.31 2.62
N ARG A 56 26.91 12.63 2.18
CA ARG A 56 27.85 13.42 2.97
C ARG A 56 27.30 14.84 3.21
N PRO A 57 27.21 15.32 4.47
CA PRO A 57 26.72 16.67 4.77
C PRO A 57 27.59 17.78 4.16
N ALA A 58 28.86 17.49 3.85
CA ALA A 58 29.78 18.39 3.16
C ALA A 58 29.29 18.84 1.78
N ALA A 59 28.36 18.11 1.16
CA ALA A 59 27.73 18.52 -0.09
C ALA A 59 26.78 19.73 0.07
N PHE A 60 26.46 20.15 1.29
CA PHE A 60 25.61 21.29 1.57
C PHE A 60 26.38 22.34 2.37
N ARG A 61 26.03 23.61 2.18
CA ARG A 61 26.52 24.70 3.02
C ARG A 61 25.93 24.61 4.42
N GLN A 62 26.63 25.15 5.41
CA GLN A 62 26.06 25.38 6.73
C GLN A 62 25.03 26.52 6.65
N PHE A 63 23.91 26.32 7.32
CA PHE A 63 22.85 27.30 7.44
C PHE A 63 23.11 28.20 8.66
N CYS A 64 22.59 29.42 8.64
CA CYS A 64 22.68 30.33 9.78
C CYS A 64 21.81 29.88 10.98
N GLY A 65 20.98 28.87 10.79
CA GLY A 65 20.14 28.23 11.81
C GLY A 65 19.02 27.40 11.19
N PRO A 66 18.18 26.76 12.03
CA PRO A 66 17.13 25.86 11.57
C PRO A 66 16.00 26.55 10.79
N ASP A 67 15.80 27.85 11.08
CA ASP A 67 14.74 28.70 10.52
C ASP A 67 15.17 29.48 9.27
N GLU A 68 16.34 29.18 8.69
CA GLU A 68 16.82 29.92 7.52
C GLU A 68 15.83 29.79 6.35
N GLN A 69 15.44 30.92 5.74
CA GLN A 69 14.51 30.85 4.62
C GLN A 69 15.22 30.35 3.35
N LEU A 70 14.98 29.09 2.99
CA LEU A 70 15.49 28.44 1.78
C LEU A 70 14.84 28.94 0.48
N GLY A 71 14.31 30.17 0.43
CA GLY A 71 13.58 30.71 -0.71
C GLY A 71 12.07 30.84 -0.50
N PRO A 72 11.34 31.38 -1.49
CA PRO A 72 9.91 31.68 -1.35
C PRO A 72 9.09 30.40 -1.18
N GLY A 73 8.55 30.17 0.02
CA GLY A 73 7.74 28.98 0.33
C GLY A 73 8.50 27.66 0.16
N ALA A 74 9.82 27.66 0.32
CA ALA A 74 10.69 26.52 0.08
C ALA A 74 10.95 25.71 1.36
N GLY A 75 10.59 24.42 1.39
CA GLY A 75 10.86 23.54 2.51
C GLY A 75 9.88 22.38 2.65
N ARG A 76 10.11 21.54 3.66
CA ARG A 76 9.18 20.46 4.02
C ARG A 76 7.85 21.03 4.51
N GLY A 77 6.74 20.52 3.97
CA GLY A 77 5.39 20.98 4.33
C GLY A 77 4.98 22.32 3.72
N LEU A 78 5.79 22.89 2.82
CA LEU A 78 5.49 24.12 2.10
C LEU A 78 5.13 23.84 0.63
N GLU A 79 4.65 24.88 -0.07
CA GLU A 79 4.24 24.80 -1.48
C GLU A 79 5.40 24.39 -2.40
N TYR A 80 6.58 24.98 -2.19
CA TYR A 80 7.79 24.60 -2.91
C TYR A 80 8.60 23.57 -2.12
N LYS A 81 8.60 22.33 -2.62
CA LYS A 81 9.15 21.18 -1.88
C LYS A 81 10.68 21.04 -1.96
N ASN A 82 11.35 21.76 -2.87
CA ASN A 82 12.78 21.59 -3.13
C ASN A 82 13.64 22.61 -2.37
N GLY A 83 13.65 22.53 -1.04
CA GLY A 83 14.51 23.38 -0.21
C GLY A 83 16.02 23.07 -0.38
N GLN A 84 16.36 21.83 -0.74
CA GLN A 84 17.74 21.34 -0.88
C GLN A 84 18.55 22.14 -1.91
N TYR A 85 17.89 22.63 -2.97
CA TYR A 85 18.53 23.47 -3.99
C TYR A 85 19.26 24.69 -3.41
N PHE A 86 18.75 25.25 -2.32
CA PHE A 86 19.31 26.43 -1.67
C PHE A 86 20.43 26.11 -0.68
N GLY A 87 20.64 24.82 -0.39
CA GLY A 87 21.75 24.30 0.40
C GLY A 87 23.00 23.99 -0.42
N TYR A 88 22.92 23.86 -1.74
CA TYR A 88 24.10 23.57 -2.55
C TYR A 88 25.04 24.77 -2.67
N HIS A 89 26.34 24.49 -2.70
CA HIS A 89 27.46 25.41 -2.93
C HIS A 89 28.24 25.00 -4.18
N ARG A 90 29.28 25.77 -4.55
CA ARG A 90 30.07 25.56 -5.77
C ARG A 90 30.70 24.15 -5.88
N PHE A 91 31.03 23.53 -4.75
CA PHE A 91 31.72 22.23 -4.70
C PHE A 91 30.79 21.05 -4.44
N SER A 92 29.48 21.27 -4.24
CA SER A 92 28.51 20.20 -3.94
C SER A 92 28.55 19.05 -4.94
N PHE A 93 28.72 19.36 -6.23
CA PHE A 93 28.81 18.34 -7.27
C PHE A 93 30.03 17.44 -7.09
N ALA A 94 31.20 18.04 -6.85
CA ALA A 94 32.44 17.30 -6.64
C ALA A 94 32.37 16.44 -5.36
N GLU A 95 31.80 16.98 -4.27
CA GLU A 95 31.56 16.23 -3.04
C GLU A 95 30.67 15.00 -3.27
N LEU A 96 29.54 15.18 -3.95
CA LEU A 96 28.62 14.08 -4.25
C LEU A 96 29.25 13.04 -5.20
N GLN A 97 30.02 13.50 -6.18
CA GLN A 97 30.71 12.62 -7.13
C GLN A 97 31.78 11.79 -6.42
N ASN A 98 32.63 12.43 -5.61
CA ASN A 98 33.67 11.76 -4.84
C ASN A 98 33.06 10.76 -3.85
N HIS A 99 32.02 11.16 -3.12
CA HIS A 99 31.31 10.28 -2.20
C HIS A 99 30.67 9.08 -2.91
N ALA A 100 30.12 9.26 -4.11
CA ALA A 100 29.61 8.15 -4.92
C ALA A 100 30.71 7.18 -5.37
N LEU A 101 31.89 7.71 -5.75
CA LEU A 101 33.05 6.89 -6.10
C LEU A 101 33.57 6.11 -4.89
N GLU A 102 33.66 6.75 -3.73
CA GLU A 102 34.04 6.09 -2.47
C GLU A 102 33.06 4.96 -2.13
N MET A 103 31.74 5.19 -2.19
CA MET A 103 30.74 4.14 -1.95
C MET A 103 30.85 2.98 -2.95
N ARG A 104 31.17 3.27 -4.23
CA ARG A 104 31.39 2.24 -5.25
C ARG A 104 32.63 1.40 -4.92
N ASP A 105 33.73 2.05 -4.54
CA ASP A 105 34.99 1.38 -4.28
C ASP A 105 34.95 0.60 -2.95
N ASP A 106 34.26 1.12 -1.93
CA ASP A 106 33.91 0.40 -0.70
C ASP A 106 33.12 -0.88 -0.98
N ARG A 107 32.15 -0.80 -1.90
CA ARG A 107 31.36 -1.96 -2.31
C ARG A 107 32.25 -3.01 -2.99
N ARG A 108 33.14 -2.59 -3.89
CA ARG A 108 34.10 -3.49 -4.56
C ARG A 108 35.01 -4.19 -3.55
N LEU A 109 35.54 -3.44 -2.58
CA LEU A 109 36.42 -3.99 -1.53
C LEU A 109 35.67 -4.97 -0.60
N LYS A 110 34.39 -4.70 -0.30
CA LYS A 110 33.56 -5.57 0.54
C LYS A 110 32.99 -6.79 -0.21
N GLY A 111 33.41 -7.04 -1.45
CA GLY A 111 32.95 -8.17 -2.26
C GLY A 111 31.52 -8.01 -2.79
N GLY A 112 30.99 -6.79 -2.82
CA GLY A 112 29.68 -6.53 -3.41
C GLY A 112 29.74 -6.66 -4.93
N VAL A 113 28.95 -7.60 -5.47
CA VAL A 113 28.72 -7.77 -6.90
C VAL A 113 28.30 -6.41 -7.48
N HIS A 114 29.00 -5.98 -8.52
CA HIS A 114 28.52 -4.86 -9.32
C HIS A 114 27.34 -5.39 -10.12
N ASP A 115 26.18 -4.72 -10.10
CA ASP A 115 25.26 -4.85 -11.23
C ASP A 115 26.09 -4.41 -12.42
N THR A 116 26.55 -5.36 -13.21
CA THR A 116 27.22 -5.11 -14.47
C THR A 116 26.29 -4.18 -15.24
N ILE A 117 26.71 -2.93 -15.42
CA ILE A 117 26.18 -2.09 -16.48
C ILE A 117 26.32 -2.97 -17.70
N GLU A 118 25.19 -3.40 -18.28
CA GLU A 118 25.10 -4.27 -19.44
C GLU A 118 26.05 -3.74 -20.53
N GLU A 119 27.30 -4.22 -20.50
CA GLU A 119 28.09 -4.31 -21.71
C GLU A 119 27.42 -5.40 -22.52
N ASP A 120 27.16 -5.05 -23.77
CA ASP A 120 26.46 -5.76 -24.84
C ASP A 120 27.12 -7.12 -25.15
N GLU A 121 27.28 -7.98 -24.14
CA GLU A 121 27.52 -9.41 -24.31
C GLU A 121 26.14 -10.02 -24.52
N GLU A 122 25.87 -10.41 -25.77
CA GLU A 122 24.69 -11.16 -26.19
C GLU A 122 24.39 -12.28 -25.20
N GLU A 123 23.50 -11.99 -24.25
CA GLU A 123 23.04 -12.95 -23.27
C GLU A 123 22.22 -13.97 -24.04
N GLU A 124 22.80 -15.16 -24.19
CA GLU A 124 22.20 -16.30 -24.87
C GLU A 124 20.84 -16.57 -24.21
N CYS A 125 19.78 -16.03 -24.84
CA CYS A 125 18.42 -16.10 -24.37
C CYS A 125 18.02 -17.55 -24.22
N ASP A 126 18.03 -18.04 -22.99
CA ASP A 126 17.62 -19.38 -22.65
C ASP A 126 16.17 -19.57 -23.13
N TYR A 127 15.98 -20.37 -24.17
CA TYR A 127 14.72 -20.54 -24.92
C TYR A 127 13.52 -20.85 -24.01
N VAL A 128 13.80 -21.49 -22.88
CA VAL A 128 12.86 -21.84 -21.82
C VAL A 128 12.25 -20.61 -21.13
N SER A 129 13.02 -19.52 -20.95
CA SER A 129 12.55 -18.27 -20.35
C SER A 129 11.55 -17.55 -21.25
N MET A 130 11.82 -17.50 -22.56
CA MET A 130 10.94 -16.88 -23.56
C MET A 130 9.61 -17.65 -23.73
N GLU A 131 9.64 -18.98 -23.66
CA GLU A 131 8.41 -19.78 -23.70
C GLU A 131 7.51 -19.55 -22.48
N ASN A 132 8.11 -19.39 -21.30
CA ASN A 132 7.35 -19.12 -20.08
C ASN A 132 6.72 -17.73 -20.11
N MET A 133 7.43 -16.72 -20.61
CA MET A 133 6.87 -15.37 -20.82
C MET A 133 5.70 -15.38 -21.81
N LYS A 134 5.83 -16.09 -22.94
CA LYS A 134 4.73 -16.22 -23.91
C LYS A 134 3.50 -16.93 -23.33
N LYS A 135 3.68 -17.90 -22.44
CA LYS A 135 2.56 -18.57 -21.74
C LYS A 135 1.85 -17.61 -20.79
N LEU A 136 2.60 -16.82 -20.02
CA LEU A 136 2.06 -15.79 -19.13
C LEU A 136 1.33 -14.69 -19.89
N GLU A 137 1.86 -14.24 -21.03
CA GLU A 137 1.19 -13.27 -21.92
C GLU A 137 -0.14 -13.83 -22.44
N ALA A 138 -0.14 -15.08 -22.92
CA ALA A 138 -1.35 -15.74 -23.39
C ALA A 138 -2.39 -15.97 -22.28
N GLU A 139 -1.97 -16.11 -21.02
CA GLU A 139 -2.86 -16.17 -19.87
C GLU A 139 -3.46 -14.79 -19.54
N CYS A 140 -2.65 -13.72 -19.58
CA CYS A 140 -3.13 -12.35 -19.39
C CYS A 140 -4.15 -11.96 -20.46
N ASP A 141 -3.89 -12.28 -21.73
CA ASP A 141 -4.81 -11.99 -22.84
C ASP A 141 -6.17 -12.69 -22.68
N LYS A 142 -6.18 -13.93 -22.16
CA LYS A 142 -7.42 -14.66 -21.86
C LYS A 142 -8.22 -13.97 -20.76
N ILE A 143 -7.55 -13.48 -19.71
CA ILE A 143 -8.21 -12.77 -18.61
C ILE A 143 -8.82 -11.46 -19.13
N ILE A 144 -8.07 -10.69 -19.93
CA ILE A 144 -8.55 -9.44 -20.53
C ILE A 144 -9.76 -9.71 -21.43
N ALA A 145 -9.71 -10.75 -22.27
CA ALA A 145 -10.82 -11.12 -23.14
C ALA A 145 -12.07 -11.57 -22.37
N GLN A 146 -11.91 -12.25 -21.23
CA GLN A 146 -13.04 -12.63 -20.36
C GLN A 146 -13.67 -11.41 -19.70
N GLN A 147 -12.86 -10.52 -19.13
CA GLN A 147 -13.34 -9.27 -18.52
C GLN A 147 -14.06 -8.38 -19.52
N ALA A 148 -13.57 -8.28 -20.75
CA ALA A 148 -14.23 -7.53 -21.82
C ALA A 148 -15.63 -8.09 -22.14
N LYS A 149 -15.78 -9.43 -22.20
CA LYS A 149 -17.08 -10.07 -22.43
C LYS A 149 -18.04 -9.85 -21.26
N GLU A 150 -17.57 -9.96 -20.03
CA GLU A 150 -18.39 -9.71 -18.84
C GLU A 150 -18.89 -8.27 -18.77
N LEU A 151 -18.04 -7.30 -19.15
CA LEU A 151 -18.41 -5.89 -19.24
C LEU A 151 -19.43 -5.64 -20.34
N GLU A 152 -19.27 -6.25 -21.52
CA GLU A 152 -20.23 -6.12 -22.62
C GLU A 152 -21.60 -6.71 -22.24
N GLU A 153 -21.62 -7.90 -21.62
CA GLU A 153 -22.85 -8.51 -21.13
C GLU A 153 -23.52 -7.67 -20.04
N ALA A 154 -22.73 -7.10 -19.12
CA ALA A 154 -23.24 -6.19 -18.09
C ALA A 154 -23.83 -4.92 -18.70
N GLU A 155 -23.18 -4.33 -19.71
CA GLU A 155 -23.68 -3.14 -20.41
C GLU A 155 -24.99 -3.44 -21.15
N GLN A 156 -25.08 -4.58 -21.85
CA GLN A 156 -26.31 -5.00 -22.52
C GLN A 156 -27.46 -5.24 -21.51
N ARG A 157 -27.17 -5.87 -20.36
CA ARG A 157 -28.16 -6.04 -19.28
C ARG A 157 -28.59 -4.70 -18.69
N ALA A 158 -27.67 -3.75 -18.51
CA ALA A 158 -27.97 -2.41 -18.02
C ALA A 158 -28.85 -1.62 -19.01
N LYS A 159 -28.55 -1.70 -20.31
CA LYS A 159 -29.38 -1.08 -21.37
C LYS A 159 -30.79 -1.65 -21.39
N LYS A 160 -30.95 -2.98 -21.32
CA LYS A 160 -32.28 -3.63 -21.25
C LYS A 160 -33.08 -3.16 -20.02
N LYS A 161 -32.44 -3.09 -18.85
CA LYS A 161 -33.08 -2.58 -17.63
C LYS A 161 -33.49 -1.11 -17.75
N GLN A 162 -32.67 -0.27 -18.37
CA GLN A 162 -33.02 1.14 -18.61
C GLN A 162 -34.21 1.27 -19.58
N GLU A 163 -34.24 0.47 -20.65
CA GLU A 163 -35.37 0.47 -21.59
C GLU A 163 -36.68 0.01 -20.93
N GLU A 164 -36.63 -1.01 -20.06
CA GLU A 164 -37.79 -1.46 -19.28
C GLU A 164 -38.29 -0.38 -18.33
N LEU A 165 -37.39 0.27 -17.58
CA LEU A 165 -37.74 1.37 -16.69
C LEU A 165 -38.35 2.56 -17.45
N CYS A 166 -37.82 2.87 -18.63
CA CYS A 166 -38.35 3.93 -19.49
C CYS A 166 -39.79 3.61 -19.94
N LYS A 167 -40.03 2.37 -20.40
CA LYS A 167 -41.38 1.91 -20.78
C LYS A 167 -42.36 1.94 -19.61
N GLU A 168 -41.94 1.49 -18.42
CA GLU A 168 -42.78 1.53 -17.22
C GLU A 168 -43.14 2.98 -16.84
N GLN A 169 -42.20 3.91 -16.96
CA GLN A 169 -42.42 5.32 -16.68
C GLN A 169 -43.38 5.97 -17.70
N GLU A 170 -43.24 5.64 -18.99
CA GLU A 170 -44.17 6.08 -20.04
C GLU A 170 -45.60 5.56 -19.80
N GLU A 171 -45.75 4.30 -19.40
CA GLU A 171 -47.05 3.73 -19.05
C GLU A 171 -47.67 4.40 -17.82
N LYS A 172 -46.88 4.68 -16.78
CA LYS A 172 -47.34 5.45 -15.60
C LYS A 172 -47.84 6.84 -16.01
N GLN A 173 -47.07 7.58 -16.81
CA GLN A 173 -47.49 8.89 -17.31
C GLN A 173 -48.75 8.80 -18.19
N ARG A 174 -48.91 7.74 -18.99
CA ARG A 174 -50.11 7.51 -19.80
C ARG A 174 -51.33 7.25 -18.93
N CYS A 175 -51.19 6.47 -17.86
CA CYS A 175 -52.24 6.22 -16.88
C CYS A 175 -52.62 7.49 -16.11
N GLU A 176 -51.65 8.28 -15.68
CA GLU A 176 -51.87 9.57 -15.01
C GLU A 176 -52.65 10.54 -15.91
N LYS A 177 -52.23 10.72 -17.17
CA LYS A 177 -52.93 11.57 -18.14
C LYS A 177 -54.36 11.10 -18.40
N LYS A 178 -54.63 9.79 -18.40
CA LYS A 178 -56.00 9.26 -18.52
C LYS A 178 -56.82 9.52 -17.25
N ALA A 179 -56.22 9.38 -16.07
CA ALA A 179 -56.85 9.68 -14.79
C ALA A 179 -57.18 11.19 -14.67
N GLU A 180 -56.28 12.05 -15.12
CA GLU A 180 -56.49 13.51 -15.12
C GLU A 180 -57.59 13.92 -16.11
N LYS A 181 -57.61 13.37 -17.33
CA LYS A 181 -58.69 13.60 -18.30
C LYS A 181 -60.05 13.13 -17.76
N THR A 182 -60.12 11.96 -17.13
CA THR A 182 -61.38 11.47 -16.54
C THR A 182 -61.82 12.30 -15.34
N LYS A 183 -60.89 12.80 -14.51
CA LYS A 183 -61.18 13.78 -13.45
C LYS A 183 -61.70 15.10 -14.04
N ALA A 184 -61.08 15.63 -15.08
CA ALA A 184 -61.50 16.86 -15.75
C ALA A 184 -62.90 16.72 -16.37
N VAL A 185 -63.21 15.58 -17.00
CA VAL A 185 -64.56 15.29 -17.52
C VAL A 185 -65.58 15.23 -16.38
N LYS A 186 -65.27 14.59 -15.25
CA LYS A 186 -66.17 14.56 -14.08
C LYS A 186 -66.41 15.96 -13.50
N VAL A 187 -65.37 16.78 -13.40
CA VAL A 187 -65.47 18.16 -12.88
C VAL A 187 -66.27 19.04 -13.84
N ASN A 188 -66.03 18.95 -15.14
CA ASN A 188 -66.81 19.68 -16.14
C ASN A 188 -68.28 19.24 -16.14
N ALA A 189 -68.56 17.94 -16.03
CA ALA A 189 -69.94 17.44 -15.91
C ALA A 189 -70.65 17.98 -14.64
N LEU A 190 -69.91 18.16 -13.54
CA LEU A 190 -70.43 18.80 -12.32
C LEU A 190 -70.69 20.30 -12.49
N LEU A 191 -69.89 21.00 -13.31
CA LEU A 191 -70.04 22.43 -13.63
C LEU A 191 -71.18 22.72 -14.62
N GLU A 192 -71.51 21.75 -15.48
CA GLU A 192 -72.59 21.86 -16.48
C GLU A 192 -73.99 21.53 -15.91
N MET A 193 -74.09 20.99 -14.69
CA MET A 193 -75.38 20.71 -14.05
C MET A 193 -76.05 21.99 -13.55
N THR A 194 -77.37 22.06 -13.64
CA THR A 194 -78.14 23.17 -13.04
C THR A 194 -78.19 23.04 -11.51
N ASP A 195 -78.48 24.13 -10.80
CA ASP A 195 -78.48 24.17 -9.32
C ASP A 195 -79.43 23.13 -8.69
N GLU A 196 -80.54 22.81 -9.35
CA GLU A 196 -81.48 21.77 -8.92
C GLU A 196 -80.89 20.36 -9.07
N GLN A 197 -80.23 20.08 -10.20
CA GLN A 197 -79.56 18.80 -10.46
C GLN A 197 -78.36 18.57 -9.54
N LEU A 198 -77.66 19.64 -9.16
CA LEU A 198 -76.52 19.59 -8.25
C LEU A 198 -76.93 19.24 -6.81
N ARG A 199 -78.08 19.75 -6.35
CA ARG A 199 -78.66 19.39 -5.04
C ARG A 199 -79.03 17.91 -4.96
N GLU A 200 -79.73 17.39 -5.97
CA GLU A 200 -80.08 15.96 -6.01
C GLU A 200 -78.86 15.03 -6.02
N TRP A 201 -77.78 15.44 -6.68
CA TRP A 201 -76.53 14.67 -6.71
C TRP A 201 -75.83 14.65 -5.35
N CYS A 202 -75.79 15.80 -4.65
CA CYS A 202 -75.28 15.87 -3.27
C CYS A 202 -76.08 14.98 -2.31
N ASP A 203 -77.41 15.01 -2.39
CA ASP A 203 -78.28 14.20 -1.53
C ASP A 203 -78.10 12.69 -1.79
N LYS A 204 -78.01 12.29 -3.06
CA LYS A 204 -77.71 10.89 -3.45
C LYS A 204 -76.31 10.45 -3.01
N SER A 205 -75.31 11.32 -3.12
CA SER A 205 -73.93 11.03 -2.69
C SER A 205 -73.84 10.82 -1.17
N LEU A 206 -74.55 11.64 -0.40
CA LEU A 206 -74.58 11.56 1.06
C LEU A 206 -75.27 10.27 1.53
N GLN A 207 -76.37 9.88 0.87
CA GLN A 207 -77.05 8.62 1.14
C GLN A 207 -76.15 7.41 0.83
N ALA A 208 -75.40 7.43 -0.28
CA ALA A 208 -74.48 6.34 -0.63
C ALA A 208 -73.34 6.18 0.39
N GLN A 209 -72.72 7.28 0.86
CA GLN A 209 -71.67 7.22 1.88
C GLN A 209 -72.17 6.70 3.23
N LEU A 210 -73.42 6.97 3.59
CA LEU A 210 -74.04 6.43 4.80
C LEU A 210 -74.21 4.91 4.72
N VAL A 211 -74.60 4.38 3.57
CA VAL A 211 -74.73 2.93 3.34
C VAL A 211 -73.36 2.24 3.40
N GLU A 212 -72.33 2.81 2.79
CA GLU A 212 -70.98 2.24 2.75
C GLU A 212 -70.31 2.25 4.14
N LYS A 213 -70.48 3.32 4.93
CA LYS A 213 -70.04 3.36 6.33
C LYS A 213 -70.72 2.33 7.23
N ASN A 214 -71.95 1.95 6.91
CA ASN A 214 -72.67 0.93 7.67
C ASN A 214 -72.18 -0.48 7.30
N GLN A 215 -71.83 -0.74 6.04
CA GLN A 215 -71.21 -2.01 5.61
C GLN A 215 -69.76 -2.18 6.10
N GLY A 216 -68.97 -1.10 6.14
CA GLY A 216 -67.59 -1.13 6.65
C GLY A 216 -67.46 -1.44 8.15
N LYS A 217 -68.52 -1.20 8.94
CA LYS A 217 -68.56 -1.53 10.37
C LYS A 217 -68.74 -3.03 10.62
N GLU A 218 -69.43 -3.77 9.76
CA GLU A 218 -69.59 -5.22 9.87
C GLU A 218 -68.28 -5.97 9.53
N ASN A 219 -67.53 -5.53 8.52
CA ASN A 219 -66.24 -6.14 8.15
C ASN A 219 -65.07 -5.80 9.11
N SER A 220 -65.20 -4.74 9.91
CA SER A 220 -64.17 -4.37 10.90
C SER A 220 -64.12 -5.31 12.10
N GLN A 221 -65.20 -6.04 12.41
CA GLN A 221 -65.23 -6.98 13.54
C GLN A 221 -64.57 -8.31 13.20
N THR A 222 -64.70 -8.79 11.96
CA THR A 222 -64.05 -10.03 11.50
C THR A 222 -62.54 -9.88 11.35
N ALA A 223 -62.07 -8.74 10.85
CA ALA A 223 -60.62 -8.45 10.72
C ALA A 223 -59.89 -8.31 12.07
N LYS A 224 -60.60 -7.95 13.15
CA LYS A 224 -60.01 -7.77 14.48
C LYS A 224 -59.66 -9.10 15.14
N CYS A 225 -60.45 -10.15 14.89
CA CYS A 225 -60.18 -11.50 15.39
C CYS A 225 -58.99 -12.16 14.66
N GLU A 226 -58.83 -11.94 13.36
CA GLU A 226 -57.71 -12.53 12.59
C GLU A 226 -56.35 -11.88 12.91
N ALA A 227 -56.34 -10.61 13.36
CA ALA A 227 -55.12 -9.90 13.73
C ALA A 227 -54.51 -10.37 15.06
N GLU A 228 -55.35 -10.74 16.04
CA GLU A 228 -54.88 -11.27 17.33
C GLU A 228 -54.25 -12.67 17.20
N GLU A 229 -54.69 -13.47 16.22
CA GLU A 229 -54.13 -14.79 15.95
C GLU A 229 -52.76 -14.71 15.26
N LYS A 230 -52.59 -13.77 14.33
CA LYS A 230 -51.30 -13.52 13.65
C LYS A 230 -50.22 -13.00 14.61
N GLN A 231 -50.58 -12.12 15.55
CA GLN A 231 -49.62 -11.61 16.55
C GLN A 231 -49.11 -12.69 17.52
N LYS A 232 -49.90 -13.74 17.80
CA LYS A 232 -49.45 -14.86 18.64
C LYS A 232 -48.49 -15.79 17.90
N MET A 233 -48.73 -16.02 16.61
CA MET A 233 -47.83 -16.81 15.75
C MET A 233 -46.48 -16.13 15.54
N GLU A 234 -46.47 -14.81 15.36
CA GLU A 234 -45.24 -14.03 15.13
C GLU A 234 -44.32 -14.02 16.37
N LYS A 235 -44.89 -13.92 17.58
CA LYS A 235 -44.11 -13.99 18.83
C LYS A 235 -43.46 -15.35 19.09
N CYS A 236 -44.10 -16.46 18.68
CA CYS A 236 -43.49 -17.79 18.78
C CYS A 236 -42.33 -17.96 17.79
N ALA A 237 -42.46 -17.41 16.57
CA ALA A 237 -41.41 -17.49 15.55
C ALA A 237 -40.17 -16.66 15.92
N GLU A 238 -40.37 -15.50 16.56
CA GLU A 238 -39.28 -14.62 17.01
C GLU A 238 -38.46 -15.25 18.16
N GLU A 239 -39.10 -16.02 19.04
CA GLU A 239 -38.41 -16.75 20.11
C GLU A 239 -37.59 -17.94 19.57
N GLU A 240 -38.04 -18.57 18.48
CA GLU A 240 -37.35 -19.67 17.82
C GLU A 240 -36.11 -19.19 17.05
N GLN A 241 -36.22 -18.06 16.34
CA GLN A 241 -35.07 -17.43 15.65
C GLN A 241 -33.98 -16.97 16.63
N LYS A 242 -34.38 -16.51 17.83
CA LYS A 242 -33.42 -16.10 18.86
C LYS A 242 -32.62 -17.28 19.40
N LYS A 243 -33.25 -18.44 19.59
CA LYS A 243 -32.55 -19.69 19.99
C LYS A 243 -31.59 -20.18 18.91
N GLU A 244 -31.98 -20.06 17.63
CA GLU A 244 -31.13 -20.46 16.51
C GLU A 244 -29.89 -19.56 16.36
N GLN A 245 -30.03 -18.24 16.60
CA GLN A 245 -28.89 -17.32 16.63
C GLN A 245 -27.92 -17.60 17.79
N GLU A 246 -28.42 -17.91 18.98
CA GLU A 246 -27.59 -18.26 20.13
C GLU A 246 -26.81 -19.57 19.89
N GLU A 247 -27.42 -20.56 19.22
CA GLU A 247 -26.76 -21.81 18.85
C GLU A 247 -25.64 -21.60 17.81
N LEU A 248 -25.88 -20.74 16.81
CA LEU A 248 -24.86 -20.37 15.81
C LEU A 248 -23.69 -19.62 16.44
N GLN A 249 -23.95 -18.74 17.41
CA GLN A 249 -22.91 -17.98 18.09
C GLN A 249 -22.01 -18.90 18.93
N MET A 250 -22.58 -19.90 19.62
CA MET A 250 -21.79 -20.92 20.32
C MET A 250 -20.95 -21.79 19.38
N LYS A 251 -21.46 -22.12 18.18
CA LYS A 251 -20.68 -22.88 17.18
C LYS A 251 -19.49 -22.07 16.64
N CYS A 252 -19.66 -20.77 16.42
CA CYS A 252 -18.56 -19.89 15.99
C CYS A 252 -17.47 -19.73 17.07
N GLU A 253 -17.85 -19.61 18.35
CA GLU A 253 -16.87 -19.53 19.44
C GLU A 253 -16.09 -20.85 19.63
N ALA A 254 -16.74 -22.00 19.42
CA ALA A 254 -16.09 -23.31 19.48
C ALA A 254 -15.09 -23.51 18.32
N GLU A 255 -15.40 -23.03 17.11
CA GLU A 255 -14.46 -23.06 15.97
C GLU A 255 -13.24 -22.15 16.21
N GLN A 256 -13.42 -20.97 16.81
CA GLN A 256 -12.30 -20.07 17.11
C GLN A 256 -11.36 -20.66 18.18
N LYS A 257 -11.88 -21.40 19.16
CA LYS A 257 -11.05 -22.13 20.13
C LYS A 257 -10.25 -23.26 19.47
N LYS A 258 -10.86 -24.02 18.55
CA LYS A 258 -10.17 -25.07 17.79
C LYS A 258 -9.04 -24.51 16.91
N LYS A 259 -9.26 -23.36 16.25
CA LYS A 259 -8.22 -22.69 15.45
C LYS A 259 -7.05 -22.19 16.31
N LYS A 260 -7.30 -21.68 17.52
CA LYS A 260 -6.23 -21.28 18.45
C LYS A 260 -5.41 -22.47 18.98
N ASP A 261 -6.05 -23.61 19.24
CA ASP A 261 -5.34 -24.83 19.68
C ASP A 261 -4.52 -25.49 18.55
N GLU A 262 -4.95 -25.35 17.30
CA GLU A 262 -4.25 -25.88 16.12
C GLU A 262 -2.99 -25.05 15.76
N GLU A 263 -3.02 -23.74 16.03
CA GLU A 263 -1.89 -22.81 15.78
C GLU A 263 -0.77 -22.91 16.84
N LEU A 264 -1.05 -23.48 18.02
CA LEU A 264 -0.07 -23.68 19.11
C LEU A 264 0.75 -24.97 18.94
N LYS A 265 0.25 -25.99 18.24
CA LYS A 265 0.97 -27.25 17.98
C LYS A 265 2.28 -27.11 17.18
N PRO A 266 2.35 -26.35 16.08
CA PRO A 266 3.60 -26.24 15.32
C PRO A 266 4.65 -25.36 16.01
N LYS A 267 4.27 -24.48 16.95
CA LYS A 267 5.25 -23.65 17.69
C LYS A 267 6.05 -24.46 18.71
N CYS A 268 5.42 -25.41 19.41
CA CYS A 268 6.12 -26.28 20.35
C CYS A 268 7.08 -27.27 19.67
N GLU A 269 6.73 -27.82 18.49
CA GLU A 269 7.60 -28.76 17.76
C GLU A 269 8.84 -28.08 17.14
N VAL A 270 8.74 -26.80 16.77
CA VAL A 270 9.86 -26.04 16.20
C VAL A 270 10.87 -25.62 17.29
N GLU A 271 10.40 -25.26 18.49
CA GLU A 271 11.30 -24.98 19.62
C GLU A 271 12.05 -26.23 20.11
N GLU A 272 11.39 -27.39 20.13
CA GLU A 272 12.01 -28.65 20.56
C GLU A 272 13.09 -29.13 19.57
N LYS A 273 12.87 -28.94 18.26
CA LYS A 273 13.87 -29.24 17.21
C LYS A 273 15.09 -28.31 17.29
N ASN A 274 14.85 -27.00 17.47
CA ASN A 274 15.93 -26.02 17.60
C ASN A 274 16.80 -26.23 18.85
N ASN A 275 16.20 -26.60 19.99
CA ASN A 275 16.97 -26.92 21.20
C ASN A 275 17.77 -28.22 21.05
N LYS A 276 17.25 -29.21 20.31
CA LYS A 276 17.96 -30.48 20.07
C LYS A 276 19.14 -30.32 19.11
N GLU A 277 19.04 -29.43 18.11
CA GLU A 277 20.17 -29.09 17.23
C GLU A 277 21.26 -28.31 17.95
N LYS A 278 20.91 -27.28 18.74
CA LYS A 278 21.90 -26.54 19.55
C LYS A 278 22.69 -27.44 20.50
N CYS A 279 22.03 -28.40 21.12
CA CYS A 279 22.68 -29.34 22.04
C CYS A 279 23.63 -30.32 21.30
N LYS A 280 23.35 -30.67 20.04
CA LYS A 280 24.26 -31.46 19.21
C LYS A 280 25.48 -30.65 18.74
N GLU A 281 25.28 -29.38 18.39
CA GLU A 281 26.34 -28.48 17.95
C GLU A 281 27.35 -28.18 19.08
N GLU A 282 26.88 -27.96 20.30
CA GLU A 282 27.76 -27.81 21.47
C GLU A 282 28.56 -29.07 21.77
N LYS A 283 27.95 -30.25 21.59
CA LYS A 283 28.64 -31.53 21.83
C LYS A 283 29.75 -31.77 20.80
N GLN A 284 29.52 -31.44 19.53
CA GLN A 284 30.52 -31.53 18.48
C GLN A 284 31.66 -30.52 18.67
N LYS A 285 31.37 -29.30 19.13
CA LYS A 285 32.42 -28.32 19.48
C LYS A 285 33.30 -28.80 20.62
N LYS A 286 32.72 -29.40 21.67
CA LYS A 286 33.49 -29.97 22.78
C LYS A 286 34.37 -31.15 22.35
N GLU A 287 33.88 -32.03 21.48
CA GLU A 287 34.69 -33.12 20.93
C GLU A 287 35.84 -32.61 20.04
N GLN A 288 35.61 -31.58 19.22
CA GLN A 288 36.67 -30.95 18.42
C GLN A 288 37.73 -30.26 19.29
N GLU A 289 37.32 -29.60 20.36
CA GLU A 289 38.24 -28.94 21.29
C GLU A 289 39.09 -29.97 22.07
N GLU A 290 38.48 -31.08 22.49
CA GLU A 290 39.20 -32.17 23.16
C GLU A 290 40.18 -32.89 22.23
N LEU A 291 39.82 -33.07 20.96
CA LEU A 291 40.72 -33.59 19.92
C LEU A 291 41.90 -32.64 19.68
N LYS A 292 41.65 -31.33 19.62
CA LYS A 292 42.70 -30.32 19.44
C LYS A 292 43.68 -30.31 20.61
N MET A 293 43.17 -30.38 21.85
CA MET A 293 43.98 -30.50 23.06
C MET A 293 44.84 -31.78 23.08
N LYS A 294 44.31 -32.91 22.59
CA LYS A 294 45.08 -34.16 22.47
C LYS A 294 46.19 -34.06 21.42
N CYS A 295 45.94 -33.42 20.27
CA CYS A 295 46.96 -33.18 19.26
C CYS A 295 48.07 -32.23 19.74
N GLU A 296 47.71 -31.17 20.47
CA GLU A 296 48.68 -30.23 21.04
C GLU A 296 49.54 -30.89 22.14
N ALA A 297 48.95 -31.78 22.95
CA ALA A 297 49.69 -32.54 23.97
C ALA A 297 50.67 -33.56 23.36
N GLU A 298 50.33 -34.22 22.24
CA GLU A 298 51.27 -35.07 21.51
C GLU A 298 52.41 -34.30 20.87
N HIS A 299 52.13 -33.11 20.31
CA HIS A 299 53.17 -32.25 19.75
C HIS A 299 54.18 -31.80 20.81
N LYS A 300 53.70 -31.48 22.02
CA LYS A 300 54.55 -31.06 23.14
C LYS A 300 55.43 -32.20 23.67
N LYS A 301 54.90 -33.43 23.74
CA LYS A 301 55.70 -34.62 24.10
C LYS A 301 56.82 -34.91 23.09
N LYS A 302 56.56 -34.73 21.78
CA LYS A 302 57.57 -34.91 20.73
C LYS A 302 58.66 -33.82 20.77
N GLU A 303 58.32 -32.59 21.18
CA GLU A 303 59.31 -31.54 21.40
C GLU A 303 60.18 -31.76 22.64
N ASP A 304 59.62 -32.34 23.71
CA ASP A 304 60.37 -32.63 24.95
C ASP A 304 61.30 -33.84 24.81
N GLU A 305 60.96 -34.84 23.97
CA GLU A 305 61.86 -35.95 23.62
C GLU A 305 63.04 -35.48 22.74
N ALA A 306 62.83 -34.51 21.86
CA ALA A 306 63.88 -33.96 21.00
C ALA A 306 64.92 -33.09 21.74
N LYS A 307 64.62 -32.64 22.98
CA LYS A 307 65.54 -31.83 23.80
C LYS A 307 66.45 -32.66 24.71
N ASN A 308 66.12 -33.93 24.98
CA ASN A 308 66.90 -34.79 25.89
C ASN A 308 68.05 -35.55 25.22
N GLU A 309 68.20 -35.52 23.89
CA GLU A 309 69.29 -36.21 23.19
C GLU A 309 70.57 -35.36 22.97
N ASN A 310 70.63 -34.10 23.44
CA ASN A 310 71.75 -33.19 23.17
C ASN A 310 72.62 -32.79 24.37
N GLU A 311 72.43 -33.38 25.56
CA GLU A 311 73.29 -33.12 26.73
C GLU A 311 74.00 -34.39 27.21
N ASP A 312 74.91 -34.94 26.39
CA ASP A 312 75.96 -35.84 26.90
C ASP A 312 77.19 -35.84 25.98
N LYS A 313 78.09 -34.87 26.19
CA LYS A 313 79.56 -35.06 26.06
C LYS A 313 80.36 -33.87 26.62
N PRO A 314 81.39 -34.12 27.45
CA PRO A 314 82.06 -33.09 28.26
C PRO A 314 83.20 -32.35 27.53
N PRO A 315 83.61 -31.14 27.97
CA PRO A 315 84.75 -30.43 27.43
C PRO A 315 86.03 -30.73 28.24
N CYS A 316 87.10 -31.12 27.54
CA CYS A 316 88.47 -31.17 28.04
C CYS A 316 89.38 -31.02 26.81
N GLY A 317 90.40 -30.19 26.72
CA GLY A 317 90.97 -29.17 27.59
C GLY A 317 91.95 -28.36 26.72
N THR A 318 92.31 -27.17 27.17
CA THR A 318 93.38 -26.35 26.60
C THR A 318 94.74 -26.96 26.94
N ASP A 319 95.69 -26.93 26.00
CA ASP A 319 97.09 -26.60 26.32
C ASP A 319 97.89 -26.23 25.06
N GLY A 320 98.59 -25.11 25.14
CA GLY A 320 99.52 -24.64 24.12
C GLY A 320 100.95 -25.10 24.39
N SER A 321 101.76 -25.24 23.34
CA SER A 321 103.17 -24.82 23.32
C SER A 321 103.87 -25.24 22.03
N ASN A 322 104.33 -24.23 21.30
CA ASN A 322 105.76 -24.00 21.00
C ASN A 322 106.54 -25.10 20.24
N LYS A 323 107.01 -24.78 19.01
CA LYS A 323 108.45 -24.64 18.66
C LYS A 323 108.72 -24.61 17.15
N ASN A 324 109.48 -23.59 16.76
CA ASN A 324 110.43 -23.44 15.64
C ASN A 324 110.77 -24.66 14.76
N LYS A 325 110.95 -24.39 13.45
CA LYS A 325 112.22 -24.53 12.68
C LYS A 325 111.96 -24.02 11.25
N THR A 326 112.56 -22.87 10.91
CA THR A 326 113.80 -22.70 10.10
C THR A 326 113.52 -22.70 8.61
#